data_AF-A0A5M9N8Q1-F1
#
_entry.id   AF-A0A5M9N8Q1-F1
#
_cell.length_a   1.000
_cell.length_b   1.000
_cell.length_c   1.000
_cell.angle_alpha   90.00
_cell.angle_beta   90.00
_cell.angle_gamma   90.00
#
_symmetry.space_group_name_H-M   'P 1'
#
loop_
_entity.id
_entity.type
_entity.pdbx_description
1 polymer ?
#
loop_
_entity_poly.entity_id
_entity_poly.type
_entity_poly.pdbx_seq_one_letter_code
_entity_poly.pdbx_strand_id
1 'polypeptide(L)'
;MKNYYCILDKNKLCDNCGECDVCDLDPNKKCDNCGKCLEMEGYDMKAIKIDGIIDDKNESREYEREEKNYYSDDFHSHYSKEDPSTEFIEDVDGLKEALENKEIFDKVAYEEYPGLIRVQKKHKNSK
;
A
#
# COMPACT_ATOMS: atom_id res chain seq x y z
N MET A 1 5.61 18.66 1.07
CA MET A 1 6.14 17.35 1.52
C MET A 1 7.59 17.27 1.07
N LYS A 2 8.57 17.08 1.97
CA LYS A 2 9.97 16.82 1.57
C LYS A 2 10.14 15.31 1.44
N ASN A 3 10.18 14.80 0.22
CA ASN A 3 10.59 13.42 -0.02
C ASN A 3 12.10 13.31 0.24
N TYR A 4 12.52 12.35 1.06
CA TYR A 4 13.93 12.13 1.35
C TYR A 4 14.66 11.52 0.13
N TYR A 5 13.96 10.71 -0.66
CA TYR A 5 14.46 10.03 -1.86
C TYR A 5 13.81 10.57 -3.14
N CYS A 6 14.51 10.44 -4.26
CA CYS A 6 14.02 10.84 -5.57
C CYS A 6 12.90 9.89 -6.03
N ILE A 7 11.82 10.44 -6.58
CA ILE A 7 10.70 9.64 -7.12
C ILE A 7 11.08 8.89 -8.41
N LEU A 8 12.03 9.44 -9.18
CA LEU A 8 12.52 8.83 -10.41
C LEU A 8 13.65 7.81 -10.15
N ASP A 9 14.33 7.91 -9.00
CA ASP A 9 15.39 6.98 -8.60
C ASP A 9 15.40 6.75 -7.09
N LYS A 10 14.93 5.56 -6.70
CA LYS A 10 14.87 5.12 -5.29
C LYS A 10 16.21 5.06 -4.57
N ASN A 11 17.34 5.01 -5.28
CA ASN A 11 18.68 4.97 -4.69
C ASN A 11 19.29 6.36 -4.52
N LYS A 12 18.62 7.40 -5.01
CA LYS A 12 19.10 8.79 -4.99
C LYS A 12 18.33 9.59 -3.95
N LEU A 13 19.05 10.40 -3.14
CA LEU A 13 18.41 11.41 -2.28
C LEU A 13 17.86 12.56 -3.13
N CYS A 14 16.71 13.10 -2.74
CA CYS A 14 16.12 14.22 -3.47
C CYS A 14 16.98 15.49 -3.31
N ASP A 15 17.49 16.00 -4.42
CA ASP A 15 18.31 17.21 -4.52
C ASP A 15 17.49 18.45 -4.97
N ASN A 16 16.17 18.29 -5.14
CA ASN A 16 15.25 19.29 -5.70
C ASN A 16 15.67 19.78 -7.10
N CYS A 17 16.19 18.90 -7.95
CA CYS A 17 16.51 19.22 -9.35
C CYS A 17 15.31 19.63 -10.21
N GLY A 18 14.08 19.21 -9.86
CA GLY A 18 12.85 19.56 -10.58
C GLY A 18 12.60 18.74 -11.84
N GLU A 19 13.42 17.72 -12.13
CA GLU A 19 13.23 16.83 -13.29
C GLU A 19 11.89 16.09 -13.23
N CYS A 20 11.44 15.69 -12.05
CA CYS A 20 10.14 15.05 -11.83
C CYS A 20 8.93 15.95 -12.10
N ASP A 21 9.13 17.26 -12.28
CA ASP A 21 8.07 18.21 -12.60
C ASP A 21 7.93 18.45 -14.12
N VAL A 22 8.76 17.81 -14.95
CA VAL A 22 8.75 17.96 -16.41
C VAL A 22 7.77 16.96 -17.03
N CYS A 23 7.09 17.37 -18.10
CA CYS A 23 6.17 16.50 -18.82
C CYS A 23 6.94 15.41 -19.58
N ASP A 24 6.53 14.15 -19.42
CA ASP A 24 7.12 13.01 -20.13
C ASP A 24 7.02 13.13 -21.66
N LEU A 25 6.05 13.89 -22.17
CA LEU A 25 5.82 14.08 -23.61
C LEU A 25 6.52 15.32 -24.18
N ASP A 26 6.72 16.35 -23.37
CA ASP A 26 7.31 17.62 -23.80
C ASP A 26 8.31 18.12 -22.76
N PRO A 27 9.62 17.95 -23.02
CA PRO A 27 10.69 18.40 -22.12
C PRO A 27 10.68 19.90 -21.82
N ASN A 28 10.00 20.73 -22.62
CA ASN A 28 9.90 22.18 -22.39
C ASN A 28 8.71 22.57 -21.51
N LYS A 29 7.83 21.62 -21.19
CA LYS A 29 6.59 21.85 -20.45
C LYS A 29 6.71 21.33 -19.02
N LYS A 30 6.31 22.14 -18.03
CA LYS A 30 6.02 21.64 -16.68
C LYS A 30 4.75 20.80 -16.68
N CYS A 31 4.79 19.65 -16.03
CA CYS A 31 3.63 18.79 -15.88
C CYS A 31 2.48 19.54 -15.20
N ASP A 32 1.33 19.56 -15.86
CA ASP A 32 0.07 20.14 -15.39
C ASP A 32 -0.97 19.06 -15.09
N ASN A 33 -0.51 17.81 -14.94
CA ASN A 33 -1.34 16.62 -14.72
C ASN A 33 -2.44 16.40 -15.78
N CYS A 34 -2.22 16.82 -17.04
CA CYS A 34 -3.22 16.65 -18.10
C CYS A 34 -3.49 15.20 -18.56
N GLY A 35 -2.71 14.21 -18.11
CA GLY A 35 -2.98 12.79 -18.37
C GLY A 35 -2.63 12.25 -19.77
N LYS A 36 -2.29 13.11 -20.73
CA LYS A 36 -2.00 12.71 -22.13
C LYS A 36 -0.91 11.65 -22.30
N CYS A 37 0.06 11.58 -21.40
CA CYS A 37 1.09 10.53 -21.42
C CYS A 37 0.54 9.13 -21.12
N LEU A 38 -0.64 9.04 -20.50
CA LEU A 38 -1.29 7.77 -20.16
C LEU A 38 -2.21 7.27 -21.27
N GLU A 39 -2.66 8.15 -22.16
CA GLU A 39 -3.58 7.84 -23.27
C GLU A 39 -2.88 7.13 -24.45
N MET A 40 -1.55 7.00 -24.41
CA MET A 40 -0.74 6.46 -25.52
C MET A 40 -1.00 4.98 -25.83
N GLU A 41 -1.48 4.21 -24.86
CA GLU A 41 -1.81 2.79 -25.03
C GLU A 41 -3.21 2.56 -25.62
N GLY A 42 -3.92 3.62 -26.04
CA GLY A 42 -5.27 3.52 -26.62
C GLY A 42 -6.38 3.29 -25.59
N TYR A 43 -6.05 3.42 -24.30
CA TYR A 43 -6.97 3.37 -23.18
C TYR A 43 -6.70 4.57 -22.28
N ASP A 44 -7.69 5.44 -22.10
CA ASP A 44 -7.55 6.64 -21.25
C ASP A 44 -7.36 6.28 -19.77
N MET A 45 -7.81 5.08 -19.35
CA MET A 45 -7.74 4.56 -17.99
C MET A 45 -7.69 3.02 -18.01
N LYS A 46 -7.02 2.41 -17.01
CA LYS A 46 -7.21 0.98 -16.72
C LYS A 46 -8.65 0.77 -16.28
N ALA A 47 -9.47 0.17 -17.15
CA ALA A 47 -10.86 -0.13 -16.85
C ALA A 47 -10.97 -1.55 -16.27
N ILE A 48 -11.63 -1.68 -15.12
CA ILE A 48 -12.07 -2.98 -14.62
C ILE A 48 -13.41 -3.28 -15.27
N LYS A 49 -13.47 -4.30 -16.12
CA LYS A 49 -14.72 -4.77 -16.70
C LYS A 49 -15.48 -5.55 -15.64
N ILE A 50 -16.67 -5.08 -15.27
CA ILE A 50 -17.57 -5.82 -14.38
C ILE A 50 -18.47 -6.68 -15.26
N ASP A 51 -18.27 -8.00 -15.22
CA ASP A 51 -19.08 -8.95 -16.00
C ASP A 51 -20.42 -9.29 -15.31
N GLY A 52 -20.54 -9.08 -13.98
CA GLY A 52 -21.76 -9.28 -13.21
C GLY A 52 -21.63 -8.81 -11.76
N ILE A 53 -22.77 -8.61 -11.08
CA ILE A 53 -22.85 -8.32 -9.64
C ILE A 53 -23.53 -9.52 -8.98
N ILE A 54 -22.87 -10.12 -7.99
CA ILE A 54 -23.38 -11.29 -7.27
C ILE A 54 -23.85 -10.83 -5.88
N ASP A 55 -25.15 -10.94 -5.63
CA ASP A 55 -25.74 -10.59 -4.32
C ASP A 55 -25.91 -11.81 -3.40
N ASP A 56 -25.85 -13.03 -3.94
CA ASP A 56 -25.94 -14.27 -3.16
C ASP A 56 -24.56 -14.71 -2.61
N LYS A 57 -24.49 -14.91 -1.29
CA LYS A 57 -23.25 -15.27 -0.59
C LYS A 57 -22.74 -16.69 -0.91
N ASN A 58 -23.62 -17.60 -1.29
CA ASN A 58 -23.22 -18.96 -1.66
C ASN A 58 -22.65 -18.97 -3.08
N GLU A 59 -23.27 -18.23 -3.99
CA GLU A 59 -22.78 -18.05 -5.37
C GLU A 59 -21.42 -17.33 -5.38
N SER A 60 -21.26 -16.29 -4.55
CA SER A 60 -19.98 -15.56 -4.41
C SER A 60 -18.80 -16.48 -4.07
N ARG A 61 -19.02 -17.46 -3.18
CA ARG A 61 -17.98 -18.42 -2.75
C ARG A 61 -17.57 -19.39 -3.85
N GLU A 62 -18.41 -19.61 -4.85
CA GLU A 62 -18.14 -20.49 -5.98
C GLU A 62 -17.20 -19.79 -6.97
N TYR A 63 -17.50 -18.53 -7.34
CA TYR A 63 -16.63 -17.69 -8.15
C TYR A 63 -15.24 -17.44 -7.51
N GLU A 64 -15.18 -17.26 -6.19
CA GLU A 64 -13.90 -17.11 -5.46
C GLU A 64 -12.99 -18.36 -5.54
N ARG A 65 -13.56 -19.56 -5.75
CA ARG A 65 -12.79 -20.80 -5.91
C ARG A 65 -12.29 -20.98 -7.33
N GLU A 66 -13.02 -20.49 -8.31
CA GLU A 66 -12.65 -20.60 -9.73
C GLU A 66 -11.55 -19.60 -10.11
N GLU A 67 -11.58 -18.35 -9.61
CA GLU A 67 -10.53 -17.35 -9.89
C GLU A 67 -9.14 -17.75 -9.38
N LYS A 68 -9.07 -18.50 -8.27
CA LYS A 68 -7.81 -18.98 -7.69
C LYS A 68 -7.03 -19.93 -8.60
N ASN A 69 -7.68 -20.51 -9.61
CA ASN A 69 -7.04 -21.40 -10.58
C ASN A 69 -6.51 -20.68 -11.83
N TYR A 70 -6.85 -19.41 -12.06
CA TYR A 70 -6.47 -18.69 -13.30
C TYR A 70 -5.31 -17.70 -13.11
N TYR A 71 -5.06 -17.22 -11.88
CA TYR A 71 -4.07 -16.18 -11.56
C TYR A 71 -2.70 -16.72 -11.06
N SER A 72 -2.35 -17.96 -11.40
CA SER A 72 -1.18 -18.64 -10.81
C SER A 72 0.20 -18.26 -11.39
N ASP A 73 0.32 -17.32 -12.34
CA ASP A 73 1.60 -17.15 -13.07
C ASP A 73 2.32 -15.80 -12.97
N ASP A 74 1.78 -14.74 -12.33
CA ASP A 74 2.56 -13.46 -12.28
C ASP A 74 2.34 -12.53 -11.05
N PHE A 75 1.46 -12.88 -10.09
CA PHE A 75 1.22 -12.05 -8.91
C PHE A 75 1.26 -12.85 -7.59
N HIS A 76 2.23 -13.75 -7.44
CA HIS A 76 2.43 -14.47 -6.18
C HIS A 76 3.90 -14.53 -5.78
N SER A 77 4.53 -13.36 -5.64
CA SER A 77 5.95 -13.28 -5.27
C SER A 77 6.27 -12.58 -3.95
N HIS A 78 5.31 -12.23 -3.07
CA HIS A 78 5.74 -11.64 -1.78
C HIS A 78 4.90 -11.86 -0.52
N TYR A 79 3.81 -12.63 -0.57
CA TYR A 79 3.22 -13.18 0.66
C TYR A 79 3.49 -14.67 0.69
N SER A 80 4.75 -15.04 0.94
CA SER A 80 5.04 -16.35 1.48
C SER A 80 4.28 -16.46 2.79
N LYS A 81 3.44 -17.49 2.93
CA LYS A 81 2.75 -17.87 4.19
C LYS A 81 3.74 -18.33 5.29
N GLU A 82 4.99 -17.89 5.22
CA GLU A 82 6.12 -18.36 5.99
C GLU A 82 7.08 -17.21 6.35
N ASP A 83 6.59 -15.97 6.58
CA ASP A 83 7.39 -15.04 7.38
C ASP A 83 7.22 -15.47 8.85
N PRO A 84 8.26 -16.06 9.50
CA PRO A 84 8.14 -16.59 10.86
C PRO A 84 7.86 -15.50 11.91
N SER A 85 7.92 -14.22 11.52
CA SER A 85 7.76 -13.08 12.42
C SER A 85 6.38 -12.41 12.36
N THR A 86 5.45 -12.95 11.56
CA THR A 86 4.07 -12.43 11.49
C THR A 86 3.15 -13.22 12.42
N GLU A 87 2.64 -12.57 13.46
CA GLU A 87 1.64 -13.11 14.40
C GLU A 87 0.30 -12.37 14.21
N PHE A 88 -0.84 -13.05 14.42
CA PHE A 88 -2.14 -12.38 14.37
C PHE A 88 -2.36 -11.56 15.64
N ILE A 89 -3.10 -10.45 15.53
CA ILE A 89 -3.45 -9.59 16.67
C ILE A 89 -4.22 -10.35 17.75
N GLU A 90 -5.00 -11.36 17.35
CA GLU A 90 -5.77 -12.21 18.26
C GLU A 90 -4.90 -13.22 19.03
N ASP A 91 -3.71 -13.53 18.52
CA ASP A 91 -2.78 -14.47 19.14
C ASP A 91 -1.90 -13.80 20.22
N VAL A 92 -1.87 -12.46 20.25
CA VAL A 92 -1.09 -11.68 21.23
C VAL A 92 -2.01 -11.13 22.32
N ASP A 93 -1.87 -11.68 23.53
CA ASP A 93 -2.67 -11.30 24.69
C ASP A 93 -2.64 -9.78 24.96
N GLY A 94 -3.82 -9.18 25.05
CA GLY A 94 -4.00 -7.75 25.36
C GLY A 94 -3.67 -6.79 24.21
N LEU A 95 -3.16 -7.28 23.07
CA LEU A 95 -2.83 -6.43 21.92
C LEU A 95 -4.11 -5.84 21.30
N LYS A 96 -5.15 -6.64 21.14
CA LYS A 96 -6.46 -6.18 20.65
C LYS A 96 -7.05 -5.06 21.52
N GLU A 97 -7.03 -5.24 22.84
CA GLU A 97 -7.50 -4.21 23.79
C GLU A 97 -6.66 -2.93 23.69
N ALA A 98 -5.34 -3.06 23.56
CA ALA A 98 -4.45 -1.91 23.41
C ALA A 98 -4.67 -1.13 22.10
N LEU A 99 -5.18 -1.79 21.05
CA LEU A 99 -5.54 -1.15 19.78
C LEU A 99 -6.94 -0.53 19.81
N GLU A 100 -7.91 -1.15 20.48
CA GLU A 100 -9.30 -0.68 20.55
C GLU A 100 -9.51 0.41 21.63
N ASN A 101 -8.67 0.44 22.66
CA ASN A 101 -8.74 1.45 23.73
C ASN A 101 -7.81 2.64 23.44
N LYS A 102 -8.39 3.78 23.05
CA LYS A 102 -7.67 5.02 22.72
C LYS A 102 -6.70 5.49 23.81
N GLU A 103 -7.06 5.39 25.08
CA GLU A 103 -6.19 5.84 26.18
C GLU A 103 -4.95 4.95 26.35
N ILE A 104 -5.09 3.66 26.05
CA ILE A 104 -3.97 2.70 26.10
C ILE A 104 -3.13 2.89 24.84
N PHE A 105 -3.78 2.95 23.68
CA PHE A 105 -3.14 3.16 22.38
C PHE A 105 -2.20 4.37 22.40
N ASP A 106 -2.69 5.54 22.79
CA ASP A 106 -1.92 6.79 22.81
C ASP A 106 -0.71 6.74 23.79
N LYS A 107 -0.74 5.83 24.78
CA LYS A 107 0.37 5.64 25.74
C LYS A 107 1.46 4.70 25.21
N VAL A 108 1.12 3.77 24.32
CA VAL A 108 2.02 2.67 23.92
C VAL A 108 2.37 2.68 22.45
N ALA A 109 1.59 3.34 21.61
CA ALA A 109 1.76 3.38 20.16
C ALA A 109 1.24 4.71 19.59
N TYR A 110 1.41 4.90 18.29
CA TYR A 110 0.75 5.95 17.53
C TYR A 110 0.73 5.54 16.05
N GLU A 111 -0.13 6.16 15.25
CA GLU A 111 -0.24 5.88 13.82
C GLU A 111 0.71 6.77 13.02
N GLU A 112 1.65 6.17 12.28
CA GLU A 112 2.62 6.90 11.45
C GLU A 112 2.07 7.19 10.05
N TYR A 113 1.25 6.27 9.53
CA TYR A 113 0.47 6.40 8.31
C TYR A 113 -0.85 5.64 8.48
N PRO A 114 -1.90 5.93 7.69
CA PRO A 114 -3.15 5.18 7.72
C PRO A 114 -2.93 3.66 7.65
N GLY A 115 -3.20 2.95 8.75
CA GLY A 115 -3.02 1.51 8.90
C GLY A 115 -1.61 1.05 9.33
N LEU A 116 -0.63 1.96 9.48
CA LEU A 116 0.71 1.66 10.00
C LEU A 116 0.90 2.21 11.41
N ILE A 117 0.87 1.32 12.39
CA ILE A 117 0.97 1.64 13.81
C ILE A 117 2.40 1.38 14.30
N ARG A 118 3.03 2.40 14.91
CA ARG A 118 4.36 2.28 15.51
C ARG A 118 4.27 2.27 17.04
N VAL A 119 4.83 1.24 17.67
CA VAL A 119 4.93 1.14 19.12
C VAL A 119 6.00 2.10 19.66
N GLN A 120 5.64 2.88 20.69
CA GLN A 120 6.54 3.79 21.38
C GLN A 120 7.53 2.98 22.23
N LYS A 121 8.81 2.93 21.82
CA LYS A 121 9.87 2.37 22.67
C LYS A 121 10.06 3.26 23.90
N LYS A 122 9.65 2.81 25.09
CA LYS A 122 10.13 3.41 26.33
C LYS A 122 11.64 3.16 26.43
N HIS A 123 12.43 4.23 26.47
CA HIS A 123 13.83 4.14 26.87
C HIS A 123 13.89 3.47 28.25
N LYS A 124 14.37 2.23 28.32
CA LYS A 124 14.89 1.69 29.58
C LYS A 124 16.13 2.51 29.89
N ASN A 125 16.05 3.43 30.85
CA ASN A 125 17.24 3.90 31.54
C ASN A 125 17.86 2.68 32.21
N SER A 126 18.94 2.15 31.63
CA SER A 126 19.85 1.25 32.34
C SER A 126 20.32 1.96 33.61
N LYS A 127 19.95 1.42 34.76
CA LYS A 127 20.72 1.56 36.00
C LYS A 127 21.55 0.31 36.17
#